data_AF-A0A6G3DKL2-F1
#
_entry.id   AF-A0A6G3DKL2-F1
#
_cell.length_a   1.000
_cell.length_b   1.000
_cell.length_c   1.000
_cell.angle_alpha   90.00
_cell.angle_beta   90.00
_cell.angle_gamma   90.00
#
_symmetry.space_group_name_H-M   'P 1'
#
loop_
_entity.id
_entity.type
_entity.pdbx_description
1 polymer ?
#
loop_
_entity_poly.entity_id
_entity_poly.type
_entity_poly.pdbx_seq_one_letter_code
_entity_poly.pdbx_strand_id
1 'polypeptide(L)'
;LAHYRTGAQAGRPAVTRRPTGTGSAAYVSTRLGADGLAALLPRLLGPAGVASELPAGVRGRVETTVRRGPGGRFRFLVNRTDDAVTVPGLTGEVLVGSTGEDGAVVLAPGDVAVLRTPTG
;
A
#
# COMPACT_ATOMS: atom_id res chain seq x y z
N LEU A 1 18.17 -11.81 6.57
CA LEU A 1 17.14 -10.75 6.70
C LEU A 1 16.58 -10.68 8.11
N ALA A 2 16.22 -11.82 8.72
CA ALA A 2 15.83 -11.91 10.12
C ALA A 2 16.14 -13.32 10.67
N HIS A 3 16.27 -13.44 11.99
CA HIS A 3 16.55 -14.69 12.72
C HIS A 3 15.51 -14.92 13.80
N TYR A 4 15.26 -16.18 14.17
CA TYR A 4 14.45 -16.51 15.34
C TYR A 4 15.14 -16.01 16.61
N ARG A 5 14.39 -15.35 17.48
CA ARG A 5 14.91 -14.86 18.77
C ARG A 5 14.94 -15.94 19.86
N THR A 6 13.98 -16.86 19.82
CA THR A 6 13.73 -17.85 20.88
C THR A 6 13.25 -19.19 20.30
N GLY A 7 13.10 -20.19 21.16
CA GLY A 7 12.60 -21.53 20.81
C GLY A 7 13.65 -22.43 20.16
N ALA A 8 13.23 -23.60 19.69
CA ALA A 8 14.13 -24.62 19.13
C ALA A 8 14.93 -24.17 17.89
N GLN A 9 14.48 -23.10 17.22
CA GLN A 9 15.18 -22.53 16.06
C GLN A 9 15.96 -21.24 16.40
N ALA A 10 16.15 -20.90 17.68
CA ALA A 10 16.84 -19.68 18.09
C ALA A 10 18.18 -19.48 17.35
N GLY A 11 18.42 -18.26 16.88
CA GLY A 11 19.60 -17.88 16.08
C GLY A 11 19.53 -18.30 14.60
N ARG A 12 18.69 -19.27 14.22
CA ARG A 12 18.56 -19.72 12.83
C ARG A 12 17.79 -18.71 11.98
N PRO A 13 18.01 -18.68 10.65
CA PRO A 13 17.30 -17.75 9.77
C PRO A 13 15.78 -17.98 9.80
N ALA A 14 15.03 -16.91 10.06
CA ALA A 14 13.56 -16.88 9.95
C ALA A 14 13.09 -16.29 8.60
N VAL A 15 13.93 -15.42 8.01
CA VAL A 15 13.70 -14.84 6.69
C VAL A 15 14.98 -14.89 5.89
N THR A 16 14.91 -15.56 4.74
CA THR A 16 16.01 -15.67 3.78
C THR A 16 15.64 -15.03 2.45
N ARG A 17 16.64 -14.63 1.69
CA ARG A 17 16.49 -14.12 0.32
C ARG A 17 17.62 -14.66 -0.52
N ARG A 18 17.28 -15.23 -1.67
CA ARG A 18 18.22 -15.78 -2.64
C ARG A 18 18.09 -14.99 -3.95
N PRO A 19 19.15 -14.30 -4.42
CA PRO A 19 19.19 -13.79 -5.79
C PRO A 19 19.03 -14.92 -6.81
N THR A 20 18.32 -14.67 -7.91
CA THR A 20 18.12 -15.64 -9.00
C THR A 20 17.81 -14.93 -10.32
N GLY A 21 18.61 -15.19 -11.36
CA GLY A 21 18.53 -14.44 -12.61
C GLY A 21 18.67 -12.93 -12.35
N THR A 22 17.74 -12.15 -12.90
CA THR A 22 17.64 -10.69 -12.70
C THR A 22 16.85 -10.29 -11.44
N GLY A 23 16.38 -11.25 -10.65
CA GLY A 23 15.52 -11.03 -9.49
C GLY A 23 15.96 -11.76 -8.23
N SER A 24 14.99 -12.09 -7.37
CA SER A 24 15.22 -12.80 -6.13
C SER A 24 13.98 -13.52 -5.64
N ALA A 25 14.16 -14.62 -4.91
CA ALA A 25 13.11 -15.27 -4.12
C ALA A 25 13.36 -15.04 -2.62
N ALA A 26 12.31 -14.81 -1.84
CA ALA A 26 12.39 -14.74 -0.39
C ALA A 26 11.55 -15.85 0.25
N TYR A 27 12.02 -16.39 1.37
CA TYR A 27 11.30 -17.39 2.16
C TYR A 27 11.09 -16.86 3.58
N VAL A 28 9.86 -16.99 4.07
CA VAL A 28 9.45 -16.57 5.41
C VAL A 28 8.95 -17.82 6.13
N SER A 29 9.71 -18.31 7.11
CA SER A 29 9.46 -19.61 7.74
C SER A 29 8.45 -19.57 8.90
N THR A 30 7.85 -18.40 9.15
CA THR A 30 6.92 -18.19 10.27
C THR A 30 5.93 -17.07 9.98
N ARG A 31 4.84 -17.01 10.75
CA ARG A 31 3.88 -15.90 10.68
C ARG A 31 4.44 -14.70 11.45
N LEU A 32 4.68 -13.60 10.75
CA LEU A 32 5.31 -12.39 11.30
C LEU A 32 4.32 -11.41 11.94
N GLY A 33 3.01 -11.62 11.76
CA GLY A 33 1.99 -10.64 12.13
C GLY A 33 2.06 -9.36 11.27
N ALA A 34 1.19 -8.40 11.57
CA ALA A 34 1.09 -7.16 10.82
C ALA A 34 2.40 -6.34 10.89
N ASP A 35 2.94 -6.13 12.10
CA ASP A 35 4.14 -5.32 12.31
C ASP A 35 5.38 -5.90 11.62
N GLY A 36 5.55 -7.22 11.71
CA GLY A 36 6.68 -7.89 11.07
C GLY A 36 6.58 -7.86 9.54
N LEU A 37 5.37 -7.97 8.98
CA LEU A 37 5.15 -7.78 7.54
C LEU A 37 5.37 -6.33 7.11
N ALA A 38 4.88 -5.36 7.90
CA ALA A 38 5.06 -3.93 7.63
C ALA A 38 6.55 -3.54 7.60
N ALA A 39 7.38 -4.16 8.43
CA ALA A 39 8.83 -3.97 8.43
C ALA A 39 9.54 -4.71 7.28
N LEU A 40 9.06 -5.90 6.89
CA LEU A 40 9.71 -6.75 5.89
C LEU A 40 9.38 -6.34 4.45
N LEU A 41 8.11 -6.11 4.13
CA LEU A 41 7.65 -5.92 2.75
C LEU A 41 8.36 -4.75 2.03
N PRO A 42 8.57 -3.56 2.63
CA PRO A 42 9.29 -2.48 1.97
C PRO A 42 10.71 -2.88 1.51
N ARG A 43 11.40 -3.72 2.30
CA ARG A 43 12.75 -4.20 1.97
C ARG A 43 12.73 -5.20 0.81
N LEU A 44 11.66 -5.98 0.68
CA LEU A 44 11.50 -6.96 -0.41
C LEU A 44 11.00 -6.31 -1.70
N LEU A 45 10.13 -5.30 -1.60
CA LEU A 45 9.49 -4.60 -2.72
C LEU A 45 10.38 -3.51 -3.32
N GLY A 46 11.22 -2.86 -2.49
CA GLY A 46 12.11 -1.77 -2.92
C GLY A 46 12.98 -2.10 -4.14
N PRO A 47 13.67 -3.26 -4.19
CA PRO A 47 14.45 -3.65 -5.36
C PRO A 47 13.65 -3.81 -6.66
N ALA A 48 12.34 -4.01 -6.57
CA ALA A 48 11.44 -4.08 -7.72
C ALA A 48 10.80 -2.71 -8.06
N GLY A 49 11.17 -1.64 -7.34
CA GLY A 49 10.59 -0.30 -7.52
C GLY A 49 9.12 -0.20 -7.08
N VAL A 50 8.62 -1.18 -6.34
CA VAL A 50 7.21 -1.20 -5.91
C VAL A 50 7.05 -0.35 -4.66
N ALA A 51 6.26 0.72 -4.79
CA ALA A 51 5.92 1.63 -3.71
C ALA A 51 4.43 1.97 -3.70
N SER A 52 3.91 2.39 -2.55
CA SER A 52 2.53 2.86 -2.44
C SER A 52 2.37 4.19 -3.17
N GLU A 53 1.34 4.27 -4.02
CA GLU A 53 0.93 5.52 -4.69
C GLU A 53 0.20 6.50 -3.75
N LEU A 54 -0.06 6.11 -2.50
CA LEU A 54 -0.69 6.99 -1.50
C LEU A 54 0.36 7.87 -0.80
N PRO A 55 -0.01 9.11 -0.44
CA PRO A 55 0.77 9.93 0.48
C PRO A 55 1.07 9.18 1.79
N ALA A 56 2.27 9.37 2.34
CA ALA A 56 2.73 8.59 3.50
C ALA A 56 1.78 8.67 4.71
N GLY A 57 1.20 9.85 4.98
CA GLY A 57 0.32 10.08 6.14
C GLY A 57 -1.03 9.35 6.12
N VAL A 58 -1.44 8.79 4.98
CA VAL A 58 -2.72 8.06 4.86
C VAL A 58 -2.54 6.56 4.62
N ARG A 59 -1.29 6.08 4.53
CA ARG A 59 -1.00 4.66 4.32
C ARG A 59 -1.50 3.83 5.51
N GLY A 60 -2.17 2.72 5.21
CA GLY A 60 -2.79 1.84 6.22
C GLY A 60 -4.18 2.29 6.68
N ARG A 61 -4.51 3.58 6.53
CA ARG A 61 -5.83 4.15 6.81
C ARG A 61 -6.74 4.09 5.58
N VAL A 62 -6.19 4.41 4.41
CA VAL A 62 -6.91 4.38 3.13
C VAL A 62 -6.40 3.22 2.30
N GLU A 63 -7.32 2.42 1.78
CA GLU A 63 -7.05 1.45 0.72
C GLU A 63 -7.15 2.13 -0.64
N THR A 64 -6.24 1.80 -1.54
CA THR A 64 -6.33 2.25 -2.93
C THR A 64 -6.28 1.08 -3.90
N THR A 65 -7.19 1.11 -4.87
CA THR A 65 -7.19 0.19 -6.01
C THR A 65 -7.26 0.98 -7.31
N VAL A 66 -6.48 0.57 -8.31
CA VAL A 66 -6.42 1.24 -9.62
C VAL A 66 -6.85 0.28 -10.70
N ARG A 67 -7.89 0.65 -11.46
CA ARG A 67 -8.33 -0.06 -12.66
C ARG A 67 -7.98 0.78 -13.88
N ARG A 68 -7.48 0.14 -14.93
CA ARG A 68 -7.17 0.79 -16.22
C ARG A 68 -8.01 0.11 -17.30
N GLY A 69 -8.57 0.90 -18.21
CA GLY A 69 -9.38 0.39 -19.32
C GLY A 69 -9.80 1.49 -20.28
N PRO A 70 -10.75 1.19 -21.19
CA PRO A 70 -11.37 2.20 -22.04
C PRO A 70 -11.89 3.36 -21.19
N GLY A 71 -11.57 4.58 -21.60
CA GLY A 71 -11.99 5.80 -20.90
C GLY A 71 -11.09 6.24 -19.76
N GLY A 72 -10.05 5.50 -19.37
CA GLY A 72 -9.01 6.02 -18.48
C GLY A 72 -8.52 5.08 -17.39
N ARG A 73 -7.84 5.73 -16.44
CA ARG A 73 -7.40 5.17 -15.18
C ARG A 73 -8.35 5.61 -14.07
N PHE A 74 -8.92 4.65 -13.36
CA PHE A 74 -9.85 4.86 -12.26
C PHE A 74 -9.18 4.46 -10.96
N ARG A 75 -9.04 5.43 -10.05
CA ARG A 75 -8.50 5.22 -8.71
C ARG A 75 -9.64 5.22 -7.71
N PHE A 76 -9.81 4.10 -7.03
CA PHE A 76 -10.75 3.90 -5.93
C PHE A 76 -9.99 4.13 -4.63
N LEU A 77 -10.63 4.85 -3.70
CA LEU A 77 -10.13 5.12 -2.37
C LEU A 77 -11.20 4.68 -1.38
N VAL A 78 -10.83 3.89 -0.38
CA VAL A 78 -11.74 3.44 0.67
C VAL A 78 -11.12 3.79 2.01
N ASN A 79 -11.82 4.60 2.82
CA ASN A 79 -11.41 4.85 4.19
C ASN A 79 -11.73 3.63 5.05
N ARG A 80 -10.70 2.98 5.61
CA ARG A 80 -10.85 1.79 6.45
C ARG A 80 -10.86 2.10 7.94
N THR A 81 -11.07 3.36 8.30
CA THR A 81 -11.03 3.83 9.69
C THR A 81 -12.35 4.48 10.08
N ASP A 82 -12.55 4.61 11.39
CA ASP A 82 -13.70 5.30 11.97
C ASP A 82 -13.49 6.82 12.08
N ASP A 83 -12.36 7.32 11.56
CA ASP A 83 -12.01 8.74 11.54
C ASP A 83 -12.17 9.32 10.14
N ALA A 84 -12.41 10.63 10.05
CA ALA A 84 -12.27 11.34 8.78
C ALA A 84 -10.80 11.34 8.30
N VAL A 85 -10.59 11.14 7.00
CA VAL A 85 -9.26 11.15 6.38
C VAL A 85 -9.23 12.10 5.20
N THR A 86 -8.27 13.02 5.20
CA THR A 86 -7.95 13.87 4.04
C THR A 86 -6.78 13.28 3.26
N VAL A 87 -6.96 13.08 1.96
CA VAL A 87 -5.97 12.50 1.05
C VAL A 87 -5.46 13.58 0.08
N PRO A 88 -4.29 14.17 0.35
CA PRO A 88 -3.76 15.28 -0.45
C PRO A 88 -3.08 14.80 -1.73
N GLY A 89 -2.95 15.71 -2.70
CA GLY A 89 -2.07 15.54 -3.87
C GLY A 89 -2.49 14.49 -4.88
N LEU A 90 -3.75 14.03 -4.84
CA LEU A 90 -4.29 13.15 -5.87
C LEU A 90 -4.80 13.98 -7.06
N THR A 91 -4.47 13.53 -8.26
CA THR A 91 -4.92 14.15 -9.52
C THR A 91 -6.03 13.33 -10.16
N GLY A 92 -6.96 14.00 -10.83
CA GLY A 92 -8.03 13.39 -11.61
C GLY A 92 -9.38 14.06 -11.37
N GLU A 93 -10.32 13.79 -12.27
CA GLU A 93 -11.72 14.16 -12.11
C GLU A 93 -12.35 13.31 -11.01
N VAL A 94 -12.96 13.94 -10.00
CA VAL A 94 -13.70 13.23 -8.95
C VAL A 94 -15.06 12.84 -9.50
N LEU A 95 -15.29 11.54 -9.66
CA LEU A 95 -16.58 10.99 -10.09
C LEU A 95 -17.51 10.70 -8.90
N VAL A 96 -16.92 10.33 -7.76
CA VAL A 96 -17.61 10.00 -6.50
C VAL A 96 -16.78 10.52 -5.34
N GLY A 97 -17.43 11.07 -4.33
CA GLY A 97 -16.82 11.58 -3.11
C GLY A 97 -16.73 13.11 -3.07
N SER A 98 -16.13 13.62 -2.00
CA SER A 98 -16.02 15.07 -1.74
C SER A 98 -14.57 15.54 -1.80
N THR A 99 -14.40 16.82 -2.16
CA THR A 99 -13.10 17.51 -2.08
C THR A 99 -13.18 18.67 -1.11
N GLY A 100 -12.09 18.91 -0.38
CA GLY A 100 -11.92 20.11 0.44
C GLY A 100 -11.51 21.32 -0.41
N GLU A 101 -11.34 22.47 0.25
CA GLU A 101 -11.01 23.75 -0.40
C GLU A 101 -9.72 23.68 -1.24
N ASP A 102 -8.73 22.91 -0.78
CA ASP A 102 -7.45 22.70 -1.49
C ASP A 102 -7.51 21.60 -2.57
N GLY A 103 -8.70 21.10 -2.91
CA GLY A 103 -8.90 20.01 -3.87
C GLY A 103 -8.48 18.62 -3.35
N ALA A 104 -8.07 18.51 -2.08
CA ALA A 104 -7.78 17.23 -1.44
C ALA A 104 -9.07 16.40 -1.30
N VAL A 105 -8.98 15.09 -1.51
CA VAL A 105 -10.13 14.20 -1.30
C VAL A 105 -10.38 14.02 0.18
N VAL A 106 -11.61 14.24 0.62
CA VAL A 106 -12.03 14.07 2.02
C VAL A 106 -12.95 12.86 2.10
N LEU A 107 -12.57 11.90 2.92
CA LEU A 107 -13.33 10.68 3.18
C LEU A 107 -13.84 10.70 4.62
N ALA A 108 -15.16 10.65 4.79
CA ALA A 108 -15.77 10.38 6.08
C ALA A 108 -15.43 8.94 6.55
N PRO A 109 -15.72 8.57 7.82
CA PRO A 109 -15.57 7.19 8.29
C PRO A 109 -16.25 6.18 7.35
N GLY A 110 -15.50 5.19 6.88
CA GLY A 110 -15.99 4.16 5.94
C GLY A 110 -16.30 4.62 4.51
N ASP A 111 -16.06 5.89 4.19
CA ASP A 111 -16.45 6.50 2.91
C ASP A 111 -15.54 6.11 1.73
N VAL A 112 -16.04 6.33 0.51
CA VAL A 112 -15.40 5.95 -0.75
C VAL A 112 -15.32 7.12 -1.71
N ALA A 113 -14.18 7.26 -2.39
CA ALA A 113 -14.03 8.19 -3.51
C ALA A 113 -13.50 7.49 -4.76
N VAL A 114 -13.89 8.01 -5.93
CA VAL A 114 -13.44 7.53 -7.24
C VAL A 114 -12.92 8.69 -8.05
N LEU A 115 -11.66 8.62 -8.47
CA LEU A 115 -11.04 9.59 -9.35
C LEU A 115 -10.76 8.97 -10.71
N ARG A 116 -10.98 9.73 -11.78
CA ARG A 116 -10.67 9.35 -13.15
C ARG A 116 -9.55 10.22 -13.71
N THR A 117 -8.57 9.59 -14.33
CA THR A 117 -7.60 10.24 -15.20
C THR A 117 -7.83 9.69 -16.62
N PRO A 118 -8.26 10.50 -17.60
CA PRO A 118 -8.39 10.04 -18.97
C PRO A 118 -7.07 9.47 -19.50
N THR A 119 -7.14 8.42 -20.31
CA THR A 119 -6.00 8.06 -21.16
C THR A 119 -6.01 9.06 -22.31
N GLY A 120 -4.89 9.75 -22.54
CA GLY A 120 -4.70 10.56 -23.75
C GLY A 120 -4.70 9.71 -25.02
#